data_AF-A0A2K8P4A8-F1
#
_entry.id   AF-A0A2K8P4A8-F1
#
_cell.length_a   1.000
_cell.length_b   1.000
_cell.length_c   1.000
_cell.angle_alpha   90.00
_cell.angle_beta   90.00
_cell.angle_gamma   90.00
#
_symmetry.space_group_name_H-M   'P 1'
#
loop_
_entity.id
_entity.type
_entity.pdbx_description
1 polymer ?
#
loop_
_entity_poly.entity_id
_entity_poly.type
_entity_poly.pdbx_seq_one_letter_code
_entity_poly.pdbx_strand_id
1 'polypeptide(L)'
;MVKMLIIILCIILALFVIGSITFLFTFKKNRIESPDAQIRKNEELLSTNRKVWMRNTKRTVLVSKYDYFESFEEFPFNSEFNNTKEYLLKNNFSFTTTNDVIKELKEAQSKILNFWLVEQRKLLKAFDQTGLEDNYQNRNFLMKFYNESLNIYMKVVTQGFVPRILKAKIDFLKGDALLDIDKEVNLMHSWFTKAIDELINELYKQSGVYQQSESYTNNSQYQQYSYQQQRQSKMSDQFSDINWAYQTLGVTEKSTSDEIKKQYRKLAMTYHPDKNKTTEAKDKMVEINRAYQFLKSINKVN
;
A
#
# COMPACT_ATOMS: atom_id res chain seq x y z
N MET A 1 32.87 -4.10 65.27
CA MET A 1 33.20 -3.84 63.85
C MET A 1 32.45 -4.75 62.88
N VAL A 2 32.50 -6.08 63.02
CA VAL A 2 31.88 -7.03 62.07
C VAL A 2 30.37 -6.84 61.87
N LYS A 3 29.60 -6.62 62.96
CA LYS A 3 28.14 -6.37 62.87
C LYS A 3 27.78 -5.10 62.07
N MET A 4 28.60 -4.07 62.15
CA MET A 4 28.36 -2.80 61.44
C MET A 4 28.61 -2.95 59.93
N LEU A 5 29.59 -3.79 59.57
CA LEU A 5 29.97 -4.09 58.19
C LEU A 5 28.91 -4.93 57.47
N ILE A 6 28.26 -5.86 58.18
CA ILE A 6 27.16 -6.67 57.66
C ILE A 6 25.92 -5.80 57.35
N ILE A 7 25.59 -4.86 58.24
CA ILE A 7 24.43 -3.97 58.03
C ILE A 7 24.63 -3.09 56.79
N ILE A 8 25.83 -2.54 56.60
CA ILE A 8 26.16 -1.73 55.42
C ILE A 8 26.04 -2.57 54.13
N LEU A 9 26.53 -3.82 54.14
CA LEU A 9 26.41 -4.72 52.99
C LEU A 9 24.95 -5.04 52.65
N CYS A 10 24.10 -5.27 53.66
CA CYS A 10 22.67 -5.51 53.46
C CYS A 10 21.94 -4.29 52.88
N ILE A 11 22.30 -3.07 53.29
CA ILE A 11 21.73 -1.84 52.75
C ILE A 11 22.14 -1.64 51.28
N ILE A 12 23.41 -1.90 50.95
CA ILE A 12 23.91 -1.81 49.57
C ILE A 12 23.20 -2.83 48.67
N LEU A 13 23.03 -4.08 49.13
CA LEU A 13 22.29 -5.11 48.40
C LEU A 13 20.82 -4.72 48.21
N ALA A 14 20.16 -4.18 49.24
CA ALA A 14 18.77 -3.74 49.15
C ALA A 14 18.60 -2.59 48.14
N LEU A 15 19.50 -1.61 48.15
CA LEU A 15 19.50 -0.51 47.19
C LEU A 15 19.77 -0.98 45.76
N PHE A 16 20.65 -1.98 45.59
CA PHE A 16 20.93 -2.57 44.28
C PHE A 16 19.73 -3.35 43.73
N VAL A 17 19.01 -4.09 44.58
CA VAL A 17 17.78 -4.81 44.19
C VAL A 17 16.66 -3.82 43.84
N ILE A 18 16.46 -2.77 44.63
CA ILE A 18 15.46 -1.71 44.35
C ILE A 18 15.80 -0.97 43.05
N GLY A 19 17.09 -0.64 42.84
CA GLY A 19 17.58 -0.04 41.60
C GLY A 19 17.40 -0.97 40.39
N SER A 20 17.60 -2.27 40.55
CA SER A 20 17.42 -3.28 39.49
C SER A 20 15.95 -3.47 39.14
N ILE A 21 15.05 -3.45 40.13
CA ILE A 21 13.60 -3.57 39.94
C ILE A 21 13.04 -2.30 39.28
N THR A 22 13.43 -1.12 39.74
CA THR A 22 13.03 0.15 39.11
C THR A 22 13.61 0.27 37.70
N PHE A 23 14.86 -0.16 37.47
CA PHE A 23 15.46 -0.26 36.15
C PHE A 23 14.68 -1.23 35.25
N LEU A 24 14.35 -2.44 35.72
CA LEU A 24 13.54 -3.41 34.97
C LEU A 24 12.13 -2.89 34.64
N PHE A 25 11.49 -2.16 35.57
CA PHE A 25 10.19 -1.52 35.32
C PHE A 25 10.29 -0.37 34.30
N THR A 26 11.36 0.43 34.36
CA THR A 26 11.63 1.51 33.40
C THR A 26 12.02 0.96 32.03
N PHE A 27 12.79 -0.15 31.98
CA PHE A 27 13.17 -0.86 30.75
C PHE A 27 11.99 -1.58 30.11
N LYS A 28 11.04 -2.10 30.91
CA LYS A 28 9.81 -2.71 30.40
C LYS A 28 8.84 -1.66 29.83
N LYS A 29 8.85 -0.44 30.37
CA LYS A 29 8.07 0.70 29.85
C LYS A 29 8.66 1.28 28.56
N ASN A 30 9.98 1.16 28.37
CA ASN A 30 10.71 1.60 27.17
C ASN A 30 11.14 0.45 26.25
N ARG A 31 10.28 -0.57 26.04
CA ARG A 31 10.47 -1.45 24.88
C ARG A 31 10.26 -0.59 23.63
N ILE A 32 11.35 -0.24 22.95
CA ILE A 32 11.31 0.27 21.58
C ILE A 32 10.57 -0.80 20.77
N GLU A 33 9.29 -0.54 20.45
CA GLU A 33 8.57 -1.35 19.49
C GLU A 33 9.41 -1.39 18.21
N SER A 34 9.60 -2.58 17.62
CA SER A 34 10.31 -2.66 16.34
C SER A 34 9.67 -1.67 15.37
N PRO A 35 10.43 -0.96 14.50
CA PRO A 35 9.86 -0.01 13.54
C PRO A 35 8.64 -0.58 12.78
N ASP A 36 8.66 -1.88 12.48
CA ASP A 36 7.55 -2.56 11.81
C ASP A 36 6.26 -2.72 12.63
N ALA A 37 6.33 -2.70 13.97
CA ALA A 37 5.17 -2.79 14.86
C ALA A 37 4.43 -1.45 14.95
N GLN A 38 5.18 -0.35 15.07
CA GLN A 38 4.62 1.00 15.05
C GLN A 38 3.98 1.31 13.68
N ILE A 39 4.65 0.94 12.59
CA ILE A 39 4.09 1.04 11.23
C ILE A 39 2.77 0.27 11.12
N ARG A 40 2.69 -0.96 11.64
CA ARG A 40 1.44 -1.75 11.62
C ARG A 40 0.31 -1.08 12.40
N LYS A 41 0.60 -0.49 13.55
CA LYS A 41 -0.37 0.24 14.38
C LYS A 41 -0.87 1.50 13.68
N ASN A 42 0.04 2.23 13.03
CA ASN A 42 -0.30 3.37 12.18
C ASN A 42 -1.20 2.92 11.01
N GLU A 43 -0.89 1.81 10.34
CA GLU A 43 -1.74 1.26 9.26
C GLU A 43 -3.16 0.90 9.72
N GLU A 44 -3.31 0.32 10.92
CA GLU A 44 -4.62 0.01 11.49
C GLU A 44 -5.44 1.29 11.75
N LEU A 45 -4.82 2.32 12.33
CA LEU A 45 -5.43 3.65 12.52
C LEU A 45 -5.95 4.22 11.20
N LEU A 46 -5.14 4.11 10.14
CA LEU A 46 -5.46 4.68 8.84
C LEU A 46 -6.60 3.94 8.14
N SER A 47 -6.85 2.66 8.44
CA SER A 47 -7.91 1.86 7.79
C SER A 47 -9.31 2.49 7.87
N THR A 48 -9.66 3.11 9.00
CA THR A 48 -10.94 3.82 9.17
C THR A 48 -10.97 5.11 8.37
N ASN A 49 -9.85 5.84 8.37
CA ASN A 49 -9.68 7.08 7.64
C ASN A 49 -9.77 6.87 6.11
N ARG A 50 -9.26 5.75 5.57
CA ARG A 50 -9.38 5.38 4.15
C ARG A 50 -10.83 5.40 3.65
N LYS A 51 -11.76 4.84 4.42
CA LYS A 51 -13.19 4.80 4.07
C LYS A 51 -13.82 6.19 4.07
N VAL A 52 -13.48 7.00 5.09
CA VAL A 52 -13.99 8.37 5.20
C VAL A 52 -13.49 9.22 4.05
N TRP A 53 -12.19 9.11 3.72
CA TRP A 53 -11.60 9.79 2.59
C TRP A 53 -12.32 9.41 1.29
N MET A 54 -12.44 8.11 0.99
CA MET A 54 -13.13 7.65 -0.23
C MET A 54 -14.54 8.23 -0.35
N ARG A 55 -15.33 8.20 0.73
CA ARG A 55 -16.70 8.74 0.75
C ARG A 55 -16.78 10.22 0.41
N ASN A 56 -15.78 11.00 0.81
CA ASN A 56 -15.75 12.45 0.65
C ASN A 56 -15.03 12.89 -0.65
N THR A 57 -14.45 11.95 -1.39
CA THR A 57 -13.73 12.22 -2.64
C THR A 57 -14.69 12.13 -3.84
N LYS A 58 -14.55 13.05 -4.81
CA LYS A 58 -15.21 12.92 -6.11
C LYS A 58 -14.50 11.83 -6.93
N ARG A 59 -15.18 10.70 -7.13
CA ARG A 59 -14.59 9.49 -7.75
C ARG A 59 -14.85 9.34 -9.24
N THR A 60 -15.38 10.37 -9.90
CA THR A 60 -15.62 10.37 -11.34
C THR A 60 -14.73 11.38 -12.04
N VAL A 61 -14.08 10.95 -13.12
CA VAL A 61 -13.11 11.75 -13.88
C VAL A 61 -13.54 11.79 -15.34
N LEU A 62 -13.59 13.00 -15.91
CA LEU A 62 -13.93 13.21 -17.31
C LEU A 62 -12.76 12.78 -18.21
N VAL A 63 -13.04 11.90 -19.16
CA VAL A 63 -12.12 11.57 -20.27
C VAL A 63 -12.45 12.49 -21.44
N SER A 64 -11.90 13.71 -21.39
CA SER A 64 -12.38 14.87 -22.15
C SER A 64 -12.46 14.70 -23.67
N LYS A 65 -11.49 14.03 -24.32
CA LYS A 65 -11.51 13.79 -25.79
C LYS A 65 -12.69 12.92 -26.23
N TYR A 66 -13.25 12.11 -25.33
CA TYR A 66 -14.23 11.09 -25.64
C TYR A 66 -15.58 11.30 -24.95
N ASP A 67 -15.70 12.39 -24.20
CA ASP A 67 -16.93 12.84 -23.54
C ASP A 67 -17.66 11.73 -22.74
N TYR A 68 -16.89 11.00 -21.93
CA TYR A 68 -17.43 10.09 -20.93
C TYR A 68 -16.69 10.21 -19.60
N PHE A 69 -17.33 9.74 -18.54
CA PHE A 69 -16.73 9.72 -17.21
C PHE A 69 -16.26 8.31 -16.86
N GLU A 70 -15.06 8.20 -16.30
CA GLU A 70 -14.56 6.97 -15.69
C GLU A 70 -14.69 7.05 -14.16
N SER A 71 -15.08 5.93 -13.56
CA SER A 71 -15.30 5.80 -12.12
C SER A 71 -14.08 5.15 -11.45
N PHE A 72 -13.62 5.78 -10.37
CA PHE A 72 -12.46 5.39 -9.56
C PHE A 72 -12.90 5.00 -8.15
N GLU A 73 -13.69 3.93 -8.06
CA GLU A 73 -14.39 3.50 -6.84
C GLU A 73 -13.49 2.68 -5.90
N GLU A 74 -12.39 2.12 -6.40
CA GLU A 74 -11.51 1.27 -5.61
C GLU A 74 -10.46 2.10 -4.87
N PHE A 75 -10.18 1.75 -3.62
CA PHE A 75 -9.16 2.45 -2.82
C PHE A 75 -7.75 2.20 -3.42
N PRO A 76 -6.83 3.19 -3.44
CA PRO A 76 -6.98 4.57 -2.96
C PRO A 76 -7.69 5.53 -3.92
N PHE A 77 -7.71 5.25 -5.23
CA PHE A 77 -8.44 6.00 -6.25
C PHE A 77 -8.24 5.28 -7.59
N ASN A 78 -8.70 4.04 -7.66
CA ASN A 78 -8.45 3.09 -8.74
C ASN A 78 -9.75 2.78 -9.48
N SER A 79 -9.63 2.55 -10.78
CA SER A 79 -10.74 2.17 -11.64
C SER A 79 -10.69 0.69 -12.01
N GLU A 80 -11.87 0.10 -12.13
CA GLU A 80 -12.08 -1.20 -12.80
C GLU A 80 -12.22 -1.05 -14.32
N PHE A 81 -12.24 0.20 -14.82
CA PHE A 81 -12.39 0.60 -16.22
C PHE A 81 -13.70 0.15 -16.86
N ASN A 82 -14.77 0.05 -16.06
CA ASN A 82 -16.08 -0.38 -16.53
C ASN A 82 -16.65 0.63 -17.55
N ASN A 83 -16.48 1.94 -17.31
CA ASN A 83 -16.99 2.96 -18.22
C ASN A 83 -16.18 3.02 -19.52
N THR A 84 -14.84 2.87 -19.44
CA THR A 84 -13.97 2.73 -20.62
C THR A 84 -14.37 1.51 -21.45
N LYS A 85 -14.62 0.37 -20.81
CA LYS A 85 -15.08 -0.85 -21.47
C LYS A 85 -16.40 -0.62 -22.21
N GLU A 86 -17.37 0.00 -21.53
CA GLU A 86 -18.66 0.34 -22.14
C GLU A 86 -18.50 1.31 -23.33
N TYR A 87 -17.65 2.32 -23.18
CA TYR A 87 -17.32 3.26 -24.26
C TYR A 87 -16.77 2.52 -25.49
N LEU A 88 -15.80 1.63 -25.31
CA LEU A 88 -15.17 0.89 -26.40
C LEU A 88 -16.17 0.00 -27.14
N LEU A 89 -17.00 -0.75 -26.41
CA LEU A 89 -18.03 -1.61 -27.00
C LEU A 89 -19.07 -0.80 -27.78
N LYS A 90 -19.51 0.35 -27.27
CA LYS A 90 -20.44 1.26 -27.99
C LYS A 90 -19.85 1.86 -29.26
N ASN A 91 -18.53 1.95 -29.35
CA ASN A 91 -17.81 2.50 -30.51
C ASN A 91 -17.27 1.40 -31.44
N ASN A 92 -17.91 0.23 -31.46
CA ASN A 92 -17.63 -0.89 -32.38
C ASN A 92 -16.23 -1.51 -32.27
N PHE A 93 -15.53 -1.34 -31.14
CA PHE A 93 -14.31 -2.10 -30.89
C PHE A 93 -14.64 -3.55 -30.54
N SER A 94 -13.82 -4.49 -31.01
CA SER A 94 -14.03 -5.92 -30.74
C SER A 94 -13.94 -6.24 -29.25
N PHE A 95 -14.59 -7.31 -28.81
CA PHE A 95 -14.51 -7.77 -27.42
C PHE A 95 -13.07 -8.07 -26.99
N THR A 96 -12.29 -8.71 -27.87
CA THR A 96 -10.87 -9.03 -27.62
C THR A 96 -10.05 -7.76 -27.44
N THR A 97 -10.12 -6.85 -28.42
CA THR A 97 -9.41 -5.55 -28.37
C THR A 97 -9.78 -4.75 -27.12
N THR A 98 -11.07 -4.77 -26.76
CA THR A 98 -11.55 -4.09 -25.56
C THR A 98 -10.90 -4.68 -24.31
N ASN A 99 -10.92 -6.00 -24.14
CA ASN A 99 -10.33 -6.63 -22.96
C ASN A 99 -8.81 -6.46 -22.89
N ASP A 100 -8.12 -6.47 -24.04
CA ASP A 100 -6.68 -6.22 -24.10
C ASP A 100 -6.34 -4.82 -23.60
N VAL A 101 -7.05 -3.79 -24.07
CA VAL A 101 -6.86 -2.42 -23.57
C VAL A 101 -7.16 -2.32 -22.09
N ILE A 102 -8.25 -2.91 -21.61
CA ILE A 102 -8.60 -2.89 -20.19
C ILE A 102 -7.52 -3.57 -19.35
N LYS A 103 -6.96 -4.68 -19.81
CA LYS A 103 -5.86 -5.38 -19.14
C LYS A 103 -4.63 -4.48 -19.04
N GLU A 104 -4.20 -3.85 -20.14
CA GLU A 104 -3.03 -2.96 -20.14
C GLU A 104 -3.23 -1.72 -19.26
N LEU A 105 -4.45 -1.16 -19.22
CA LEU A 105 -4.79 -0.06 -18.30
C LEU A 105 -4.69 -0.49 -16.85
N LYS A 106 -5.16 -1.70 -16.51
CA LYS A 106 -5.02 -2.26 -15.16
C LYS A 106 -3.55 -2.51 -14.80
N GLU A 107 -2.74 -2.99 -15.74
CA GLU A 107 -1.30 -3.17 -15.53
C GLU A 107 -0.60 -1.84 -15.26
N ALA A 108 -0.87 -0.80 -16.07
CA ALA A 108 -0.31 0.53 -15.87
C ALA A 108 -0.76 1.16 -14.54
N GLN A 109 -2.05 1.08 -14.20
CA GLN A 109 -2.57 1.54 -12.90
C GLN A 109 -1.91 0.81 -11.73
N SER A 110 -1.68 -0.51 -11.86
CA SER A 110 -1.01 -1.31 -10.83
C SER A 110 0.42 -0.86 -10.58
N LYS A 111 1.17 -0.46 -11.63
CA LYS A 111 2.51 0.12 -11.46
C LYS A 111 2.47 1.43 -10.67
N ILE A 112 1.52 2.31 -10.96
CA ILE A 112 1.35 3.59 -10.24
C ILE A 112 0.93 3.33 -8.78
N LEU A 113 0.04 2.38 -8.55
CA LEU A 113 -0.36 1.95 -7.20
C LEU A 113 0.85 1.43 -6.41
N ASN A 114 1.74 0.66 -7.03
CA ASN A 114 2.95 0.17 -6.36
C ASN A 114 3.88 1.32 -5.96
N PHE A 115 4.04 2.35 -6.79
CA PHE A 115 4.78 3.55 -6.39
C PHE A 115 4.13 4.25 -5.20
N TRP A 116 2.79 4.34 -5.20
CA TRP A 116 2.05 4.88 -4.06
C TRP A 116 2.33 4.13 -2.75
N LEU A 117 2.27 2.80 -2.77
CA LEU A 117 2.55 1.98 -1.59
C LEU A 117 3.98 2.19 -1.05
N VAL A 118 4.95 2.39 -1.95
CA VAL A 118 6.35 2.66 -1.56
C VAL A 118 6.47 4.02 -0.88
N GLU A 119 5.94 5.08 -1.49
CA GLU A 119 6.05 6.43 -0.91
C GLU A 119 5.17 6.61 0.33
N GLN A 120 4.02 5.93 0.42
CA GLN A 120 3.21 5.88 1.64
C GLN A 120 4.05 5.37 2.81
N ARG A 121 4.80 4.28 2.62
CA ARG A 121 5.71 3.75 3.65
C ARG A 121 6.81 4.73 4.01
N LYS A 122 7.33 5.48 3.04
CA LYS A 122 8.34 6.52 3.27
C LYS A 122 7.79 7.63 4.17
N LEU A 123 6.56 8.07 3.93
CA LEU A 123 5.87 9.04 4.77
C LEU A 123 5.64 8.51 6.20
N LEU A 124 5.19 7.26 6.36
CA LEU A 124 5.00 6.67 7.69
C LEU A 124 6.31 6.56 8.46
N LYS A 125 7.40 6.16 7.80
CA LYS A 125 8.74 6.14 8.40
C LYS A 125 9.20 7.54 8.81
N ALA A 126 8.95 8.55 7.98
CA ALA A 126 9.27 9.93 8.31
C ALA A 126 8.49 10.41 9.55
N PHE A 127 7.21 10.06 9.65
CA PHE A 127 6.42 10.33 10.84
C PHE A 127 7.01 9.65 12.08
N ASP A 128 7.35 8.36 12.01
CA ASP A 128 7.95 7.65 13.14
C ASP A 128 9.29 8.28 13.57
N GLN A 129 10.08 8.79 12.61
CA GLN A 129 11.34 9.50 12.86
C GLN A 129 11.16 10.84 13.60
N THR A 130 9.95 11.40 13.65
CA THR A 130 9.69 12.60 14.45
C THR A 130 9.79 12.35 15.96
N GLY A 131 9.67 11.08 16.40
CA GLY A 131 9.67 10.72 17.81
C GLY A 131 8.43 11.20 18.59
N LEU A 132 7.38 11.66 17.89
CA LEU A 132 6.13 12.10 18.50
C LEU A 132 5.45 10.96 19.25
N GLU A 133 5.02 11.23 20.49
CA GLU A 133 4.31 10.24 21.30
C GLU A 133 2.95 9.87 20.69
N ASP A 134 2.51 8.63 20.92
CA ASP A 134 1.22 8.14 20.46
C ASP A 134 0.06 8.72 21.29
N ASN A 135 -0.47 9.86 20.84
CA ASN A 135 -1.63 10.53 21.44
C ASN A 135 -2.61 11.04 20.36
N TYR A 136 -3.80 11.50 20.79
CA TYR A 136 -4.86 11.93 19.88
C TYR A 136 -4.42 13.05 18.91
N GLN A 137 -3.66 14.05 19.40
CA GLN A 137 -3.21 15.16 18.57
C GLN A 137 -2.23 14.69 17.49
N ASN A 138 -1.27 13.85 17.86
CA ASN A 138 -0.26 13.31 16.94
C ASN A 138 -0.85 12.31 15.93
N ARG A 139 -1.86 11.53 16.33
CA ARG A 139 -2.63 10.68 15.39
C ARG A 139 -3.37 11.52 14.35
N ASN A 140 -4.02 12.61 14.77
CA ASN A 140 -4.67 13.54 13.83
C ASN A 140 -3.66 14.22 12.91
N PHE A 141 -2.49 14.55 13.44
CA PHE A 141 -1.37 15.08 12.68
C PHE A 141 -0.92 14.08 11.59
N LEU A 142 -0.71 12.81 11.93
CA LEU A 142 -0.42 11.75 10.94
C LEU A 142 -1.53 11.63 9.89
N MET A 143 -2.80 11.60 10.30
CA MET A 143 -3.94 11.47 9.39
C MET A 143 -4.02 12.63 8.39
N LYS A 144 -3.66 13.86 8.79
CA LYS A 144 -3.57 15.01 7.89
C LYS A 144 -2.57 14.74 6.75
N PHE A 145 -1.35 14.33 7.08
CA PHE A 145 -0.32 14.04 6.08
C PHE A 145 -0.67 12.82 5.23
N TYR A 146 -1.25 11.79 5.83
CA TYR A 146 -1.72 10.62 5.09
C TYR A 146 -2.82 10.98 4.07
N ASN A 147 -3.79 11.80 4.47
CA ASN A 147 -4.83 12.29 3.55
C ASN A 147 -4.24 13.13 2.41
N GLU A 148 -3.21 13.94 2.68
CA GLU A 148 -2.53 14.67 1.62
C GLU A 148 -1.79 13.74 0.66
N SER A 149 -1.20 12.65 1.14
CA SER A 149 -0.60 11.63 0.26
C SER A 149 -1.63 10.96 -0.67
N LEU A 150 -2.87 10.76 -0.19
CA LEU A 150 -3.98 10.27 -1.02
C LEU A 150 -4.41 11.30 -2.06
N ASN A 151 -4.46 12.58 -1.68
CA ASN A 151 -4.76 13.68 -2.60
C ASN A 151 -3.71 13.78 -3.70
N ILE A 152 -2.43 13.61 -3.37
CA ILE A 152 -1.33 13.57 -4.33
C ILE A 152 -1.50 12.40 -5.31
N TYR A 153 -1.81 11.19 -4.81
CA TYR A 153 -2.10 10.04 -5.68
C TYR A 153 -3.25 10.32 -6.65
N MET A 154 -4.36 10.84 -6.12
CA MET A 154 -5.52 11.21 -6.94
C MET A 154 -5.14 12.24 -8.01
N LYS A 155 -4.31 13.25 -7.70
CA LYS A 155 -3.81 14.22 -8.69
C LYS A 155 -2.98 13.52 -9.78
N VAL A 156 -2.10 12.59 -9.42
CA VAL A 156 -1.31 11.82 -10.39
C VAL A 156 -2.20 11.00 -11.31
N VAL A 157 -3.25 10.37 -10.78
CA VAL A 157 -4.21 9.61 -11.60
C VAL A 157 -5.00 10.55 -12.51
N THR A 158 -5.57 11.62 -11.96
CA THR A 158 -6.48 12.51 -12.70
C THR A 158 -5.77 13.40 -13.72
N GLN A 159 -4.55 13.86 -13.43
CA GLN A 159 -3.79 14.79 -14.27
C GLN A 159 -2.66 14.11 -15.07
N GLY A 160 -2.29 12.89 -14.68
CA GLY A 160 -1.32 12.06 -15.37
C GLY A 160 -1.99 10.91 -16.10
N PHE A 161 -2.41 9.89 -15.34
CA PHE A 161 -2.83 8.61 -15.90
C PHE A 161 -3.99 8.73 -16.90
N VAL A 162 -5.07 9.43 -16.52
CA VAL A 162 -6.25 9.59 -17.36
C VAL A 162 -5.94 10.31 -18.69
N PRO A 163 -5.39 11.53 -18.69
CA PRO A 163 -5.13 12.26 -19.94
C PRO A 163 -3.94 11.71 -20.74
N ARG A 164 -3.00 10.97 -20.14
CA ARG A 164 -1.78 10.51 -20.81
C ARG A 164 -1.84 9.05 -21.22
N ILE A 165 -2.28 8.15 -20.34
CA ILE A 165 -2.27 6.71 -20.62
C ILE A 165 -3.63 6.24 -21.11
N LEU A 166 -4.68 6.48 -20.33
CA LEU A 166 -6.03 6.01 -20.67
C LEU A 166 -6.48 6.58 -22.02
N LYS A 167 -6.38 7.91 -22.18
CA LYS A 167 -6.68 8.57 -23.44
C LYS A 167 -5.83 8.02 -24.59
N ALA A 168 -4.51 7.88 -24.40
CA ALA A 168 -3.61 7.43 -25.46
C ALA A 168 -3.87 5.98 -25.90
N LYS A 169 -4.35 5.11 -24.99
CA LYS A 169 -4.76 3.76 -25.35
C LYS A 169 -5.95 3.76 -26.30
N ILE A 170 -6.93 4.63 -26.06
CA ILE A 170 -8.08 4.77 -26.97
C ILE A 170 -7.65 5.47 -28.27
N ASP A 171 -6.74 6.46 -28.20
CA ASP A 171 -6.15 7.13 -29.37
C ASP A 171 -5.47 6.12 -30.31
N PHE A 172 -4.66 5.22 -29.74
CA PHE A 172 -3.97 4.16 -30.48
C PHE A 172 -4.94 3.24 -31.23
N LEU A 173 -6.07 2.86 -30.60
CA LEU A 173 -7.11 2.10 -31.28
C LEU A 173 -7.75 2.84 -32.46
N LYS A 174 -7.68 4.17 -32.47
CA LYS A 174 -8.18 5.04 -33.56
C LYS A 174 -7.10 5.39 -34.60
N GLY A 175 -5.91 4.78 -34.52
CA GLY A 175 -4.83 4.92 -35.49
C GLY A 175 -3.77 5.97 -35.13
N ASP A 176 -3.82 6.55 -33.92
CA ASP A 176 -2.73 7.41 -33.43
C ASP A 176 -1.48 6.58 -33.08
N ALA A 177 -0.34 7.26 -32.91
CA ALA A 177 0.94 6.62 -32.63
C ALA A 177 0.94 5.82 -31.30
N LEU A 178 1.70 4.73 -31.28
CA LEU A 178 1.89 3.91 -30.09
C LEU A 178 2.56 4.73 -28.97
N LEU A 179 1.94 4.73 -27.79
CA LEU A 179 2.50 5.34 -26.59
C LEU A 179 3.46 4.38 -25.89
N ASP A 180 4.61 4.90 -25.47
CA ASP A 180 5.46 4.24 -24.47
C ASP A 180 4.85 4.40 -23.06
N ILE A 181 4.11 3.39 -22.64
CA ILE A 181 3.42 3.36 -21.35
C ILE A 181 4.42 3.45 -20.19
N ASP A 182 5.55 2.74 -20.29
CA ASP A 182 6.53 2.68 -19.20
C ASP A 182 7.18 4.04 -18.98
N LYS A 183 7.44 4.77 -20.06
CA LYS A 183 7.91 6.16 -19.98
C LYS A 183 6.90 7.06 -19.27
N GLU A 184 5.61 7.01 -19.63
CA GLU A 184 4.59 7.83 -18.95
C GLU A 184 4.37 7.42 -17.49
N VAL A 185 4.42 6.12 -17.19
CA VAL A 185 4.37 5.59 -15.82
C VAL A 185 5.56 6.10 -14.99
N ASN A 186 6.77 6.11 -15.54
CA ASN A 186 7.96 6.62 -14.88
C ASN A 186 7.92 8.15 -14.70
N LEU A 187 7.33 8.89 -15.64
CA LEU A 187 7.09 10.32 -15.48
C LEU A 187 6.17 10.60 -14.29
N MET A 188 5.07 9.85 -14.17
CA MET A 188 4.15 9.96 -13.04
C MET A 188 4.79 9.57 -11.72
N HIS A 189 5.64 8.55 -11.71
CA HIS A 189 6.44 8.21 -10.53
C HIS A 189 7.28 9.39 -10.07
N SER A 190 8.00 10.06 -10.98
CA SER A 190 8.81 11.24 -10.66
C SER A 190 7.99 12.37 -10.04
N TRP A 191 6.82 12.68 -10.60
CA TRP A 191 5.90 13.67 -10.02
C TRP A 191 5.46 13.29 -8.62
N PHE A 192 5.11 12.03 -8.45
CA PHE A 192 4.62 11.50 -7.20
C PHE A 192 5.69 11.52 -6.10
N THR A 193 6.89 11.01 -6.38
CA THR A 193 8.03 11.04 -5.45
C THR A 193 8.37 12.46 -5.02
N LYS A 194 8.46 13.40 -5.97
CA LYS A 194 8.73 14.80 -5.66
C LYS A 194 7.70 15.40 -4.71
N ALA A 195 6.41 15.17 -4.97
CA ALA A 195 5.33 15.69 -4.15
C ALA A 195 5.33 15.07 -2.73
N ILE A 196 5.68 13.78 -2.60
CA ILE A 196 5.81 13.14 -1.28
C ILE A 196 7.05 13.64 -0.53
N ASP A 197 8.16 13.90 -1.21
CA ASP A 197 9.34 14.51 -0.57
C ASP A 197 9.03 15.89 0.00
N GLU A 198 8.32 16.73 -0.76
CA GLU A 198 7.83 18.03 -0.28
C GLU A 198 6.89 17.87 0.93
N LEU A 199 6.00 16.87 0.90
CA LEU A 199 5.09 16.57 1.99
C LEU A 199 5.83 16.11 3.26
N ILE A 200 6.86 15.28 3.12
CA ILE A 200 7.72 14.84 4.23
C ILE A 200 8.50 16.00 4.83
N ASN A 201 9.03 16.89 4.00
CA ASN A 201 9.73 18.08 4.49
C ASN A 201 8.79 18.97 5.31
N GLU A 202 7.55 19.15 4.85
CA GLU A 202 6.54 19.90 5.60
C GLU A 202 6.13 19.20 6.90
N LEU A 203 6.10 17.86 6.92
CA LEU A 203 5.88 17.06 8.13
C LEU A 203 6.96 17.36 9.17
N TYR A 204 8.24 17.29 8.77
CA TYR A 204 9.35 17.56 9.68
C TYR A 204 9.30 18.98 10.22
N LYS A 205 9.07 19.96 9.34
CA LYS A 205 8.91 21.37 9.72
C LYS A 205 7.80 21.58 10.73
N GLN A 206 6.61 20.98 10.53
CA GLN A 206 5.49 21.12 11.47
C GLN A 206 5.68 20.32 12.76
N SER A 207 6.46 19.24 12.75
CA SER A 207 6.76 18.43 13.93
C SER A 207 7.81 19.07 14.87
N GLY A 208 8.52 20.11 14.41
CA GLY A 208 9.62 20.73 15.14
C GLY A 208 10.95 19.97 15.04
N VAL A 209 10.98 18.85 14.32
CA VAL A 209 12.21 18.12 13.96
C VAL A 209 12.83 18.80 12.75
N TYR A 210 13.54 19.90 12.96
CA TYR A 210 14.33 20.56 11.92
C TYR A 210 15.80 20.14 12.07
N GLN A 211 16.26 19.23 11.22
CA GLN A 211 17.69 19.07 10.94
C GLN A 211 17.96 19.60 9.53
N GLN A 212 19.03 20.38 9.37
CA GLN A 212 19.62 20.70 8.07
C GLN A 212 19.87 19.40 7.31
N SER A 213 18.98 19.02 6.40
CA SER A 213 19.27 18.00 5.40
C SER A 213 19.70 18.69 4.12
N GLU A 214 20.89 19.29 4.13
CA GLU A 214 21.68 19.29 2.91
C GLU A 214 22.00 17.82 2.61
N SER A 215 21.77 17.39 1.36
CA SER A 215 22.04 16.04 0.83
C SER A 215 20.90 15.01 0.90
N TYR A 216 19.72 15.35 0.38
CA TYR A 216 18.93 14.37 -0.38
C TYR A 216 18.89 14.80 -1.84
N THR A 217 20.05 14.87 -2.49
CA THR A 217 20.13 14.92 -3.95
C THR A 217 21.51 14.45 -4.44
N ASN A 218 21.48 13.29 -5.12
CA ASN A 218 22.34 12.87 -6.24
C ASN A 218 23.78 12.39 -5.98
N ASN A 219 23.97 11.06 -5.91
CA ASN A 219 24.55 10.29 -7.03
C ASN A 219 24.63 8.76 -6.80
N SER A 220 24.24 8.26 -5.62
CA SER A 220 24.19 6.80 -5.34
C SER A 220 22.80 6.17 -5.60
N GLN A 221 21.81 6.99 -5.98
CA GLN A 221 20.41 6.60 -6.03
C GLN A 221 20.09 5.57 -7.13
N TYR A 222 20.69 5.63 -8.31
CA TYR A 222 20.35 4.67 -9.39
C TYR A 222 20.87 3.24 -9.11
N GLN A 223 22.01 3.10 -8.43
CA GLN A 223 22.53 1.79 -8.03
C GLN A 223 21.86 1.28 -6.74
N GLN A 224 21.48 2.17 -5.82
CA GLN A 224 20.73 1.77 -4.63
C GLN A 224 19.26 1.42 -4.94
N TYR A 225 18.63 2.10 -5.91
CA TYR A 225 17.26 1.78 -6.35
C TYR A 225 17.18 0.41 -7.02
N SER A 226 18.22 -0.07 -7.70
CA SER A 226 18.23 -1.42 -8.28
C SER A 226 18.40 -2.52 -7.21
N TYR A 227 19.20 -2.30 -6.16
CA TYR A 227 19.31 -3.21 -5.01
C TYR A 227 18.10 -3.13 -4.05
N GLN A 228 17.51 -1.94 -3.87
CA GLN A 228 16.28 -1.76 -3.10
C GLN A 228 15.06 -2.26 -3.85
N GLN A 229 14.99 -2.16 -5.19
CA GLN A 229 13.95 -2.80 -5.98
C GLN A 229 13.96 -4.32 -5.84
N GLN A 230 15.09 -5.01 -5.65
CA GLN A 230 15.08 -6.47 -5.41
C GLN A 230 14.57 -6.88 -4.02
N ARG A 231 14.74 -6.02 -3.01
CA ARG A 231 14.21 -6.25 -1.64
C ARG A 231 12.78 -5.73 -1.49
N GLN A 232 12.47 -4.61 -2.12
CA GLN A 232 11.13 -4.04 -2.19
C GLN A 232 10.25 -4.81 -3.16
N SER A 233 10.78 -5.43 -4.23
CA SER A 233 10.03 -6.37 -5.08
C SER A 233 9.57 -7.53 -4.22
N LYS A 234 10.45 -8.20 -3.46
CA LYS A 234 10.00 -9.26 -2.54
C LYS A 234 8.89 -8.84 -1.57
N MET A 235 8.87 -7.59 -1.10
CA MET A 235 7.84 -7.07 -0.20
C MET A 235 6.60 -6.47 -0.90
N SER A 236 6.74 -5.95 -2.12
CA SER A 236 5.65 -5.47 -2.97
C SER A 236 4.96 -6.63 -3.67
N ASP A 237 5.72 -7.66 -4.04
CA ASP A 237 5.27 -8.97 -4.49
C ASP A 237 4.48 -9.59 -3.34
N GLN A 238 5.02 -9.67 -2.12
CA GLN A 238 4.25 -10.18 -0.97
C GLN A 238 2.94 -9.39 -0.69
N PHE A 239 2.92 -8.07 -0.92
CA PHE A 239 1.72 -7.24 -0.74
C PHE A 239 0.76 -7.27 -1.94
N SER A 240 1.29 -7.45 -3.15
CA SER A 240 0.51 -7.71 -4.36
C SER A 240 -0.13 -9.10 -4.27
N ASP A 241 0.65 -10.09 -3.82
CA ASP A 241 0.26 -11.47 -3.57
C ASP A 241 -0.83 -11.55 -2.48
N ILE A 242 -0.76 -10.72 -1.43
CA ILE A 242 -1.82 -10.69 -0.40
C ILE A 242 -3.14 -10.17 -0.96
N ASN A 243 -3.10 -9.09 -1.75
CA ASN A 243 -4.30 -8.51 -2.35
C ASN A 243 -4.86 -9.40 -3.44
N TRP A 244 -3.98 -9.96 -4.29
CA TRP A 244 -4.32 -10.96 -5.29
C TRP A 244 -4.95 -12.19 -4.64
N ALA A 245 -4.41 -12.69 -3.53
CA ALA A 245 -4.96 -13.84 -2.84
C ALA A 245 -6.34 -13.55 -2.22
N TYR A 246 -6.54 -12.36 -1.64
CA TYR A 246 -7.85 -11.95 -1.15
C TYR A 246 -8.88 -11.82 -2.28
N GLN A 247 -8.51 -11.17 -3.39
CA GLN A 247 -9.38 -11.03 -4.56
C GLN A 247 -9.71 -12.38 -5.19
N THR A 248 -8.72 -13.27 -5.35
CA THR A 248 -8.89 -14.61 -5.92
C THR A 248 -9.85 -15.48 -5.09
N LEU A 249 -9.82 -15.32 -3.76
CA LEU A 249 -10.72 -16.03 -2.86
C LEU A 249 -12.04 -15.28 -2.60
N GLY A 250 -12.20 -14.06 -3.09
CA GLY A 250 -13.38 -13.22 -2.85
C GLY A 250 -13.56 -12.84 -1.38
N VAL A 251 -12.46 -12.66 -0.65
CA VAL A 251 -12.42 -12.30 0.77
C VAL A 251 -11.77 -10.94 0.95
N THR A 252 -11.85 -10.38 2.16
CA THR A 252 -11.24 -9.10 2.49
C THR A 252 -10.14 -9.28 3.52
N GLU A 253 -9.31 -8.26 3.73
CA GLU A 253 -8.28 -8.25 4.79
C GLU A 253 -8.83 -8.51 6.20
N LYS A 254 -10.14 -8.26 6.40
CA LYS A 254 -10.85 -8.44 7.67
C LYS A 254 -11.44 -9.83 7.83
N SER A 255 -11.40 -10.64 6.78
CA SER A 255 -11.96 -11.98 6.82
C SER A 255 -11.18 -12.84 7.80
N THR A 256 -11.91 -13.48 8.71
CA THR A 256 -11.37 -14.39 9.70
C THR A 256 -10.82 -15.65 9.02
N SER A 257 -9.93 -16.38 9.69
CA SER A 257 -9.40 -17.66 9.20
C SER A 257 -10.52 -18.62 8.79
N ASP A 258 -11.65 -18.63 9.52
CA ASP A 258 -12.79 -19.50 9.21
C ASP A 258 -13.57 -19.06 7.97
N GLU A 259 -13.70 -17.74 7.75
CA GLU A 259 -14.30 -17.20 6.52
C GLU A 259 -13.45 -17.50 5.30
N ILE A 260 -12.12 -17.37 5.41
CA ILE A 260 -11.18 -17.71 4.33
C ILE A 260 -11.28 -19.22 4.00
N LYS A 261 -11.27 -20.08 5.02
CA LYS A 261 -11.47 -21.54 4.85
C LYS A 261 -12.82 -21.85 4.18
N LYS A 262 -13.89 -21.14 4.57
CA LYS A 262 -15.23 -21.34 4.03
C LYS A 262 -15.31 -20.98 2.55
N GLN A 263 -14.75 -19.83 2.15
CA GLN A 263 -14.74 -19.41 0.74
C GLN A 263 -13.86 -20.33 -0.11
N TYR A 264 -12.69 -20.72 0.39
CA TYR A 264 -11.83 -21.69 -0.29
C TYR A 264 -12.59 -22.99 -0.59
N ARG A 265 -13.26 -23.59 0.41
CA ARG A 265 -14.04 -24.83 0.20
C ARG A 265 -15.15 -24.65 -0.83
N LYS A 266 -15.85 -23.52 -0.79
CA LYS A 266 -16.92 -23.19 -1.76
C LYS A 266 -16.35 -23.15 -3.19
N LEU A 267 -15.28 -22.40 -3.40
CA LEU A 267 -14.64 -22.25 -4.70
C LEU A 267 -14.02 -23.58 -5.19
N ALA A 268 -13.35 -24.33 -4.31
CA ALA A 268 -12.79 -25.64 -4.64
C ALA A 268 -13.87 -26.64 -5.07
N MET A 269 -15.06 -26.62 -4.46
CA MET A 269 -16.18 -27.45 -4.90
C MET A 269 -16.75 -27.02 -6.26
N THR A 270 -16.76 -25.72 -6.55
CA THR A 270 -17.25 -25.16 -7.81
C THR A 270 -16.31 -25.48 -8.99
N TYR A 271 -15.00 -25.43 -8.76
CA TYR A 271 -13.98 -25.61 -9.81
C TYR A 271 -13.27 -26.97 -9.74
N HIS A 272 -13.82 -27.95 -9.03
CA HIS A 272 -13.21 -29.28 -8.93
C HIS A 272 -13.17 -29.98 -10.31
N PRO A 273 -12.03 -30.58 -10.72
CA PRO A 273 -11.91 -31.23 -12.03
C PRO A 273 -12.92 -32.36 -12.26
N ASP A 274 -13.35 -33.03 -11.19
CA ASP A 274 -14.40 -34.07 -11.28
C ASP A 274 -15.78 -33.49 -11.64
N LYS A 275 -16.07 -32.24 -11.26
CA LYS A 275 -17.37 -31.58 -11.50
C LYS A 275 -17.33 -30.62 -12.69
N ASN A 276 -16.15 -30.07 -13.00
CA ASN A 276 -15.97 -29.11 -14.08
C ASN A 276 -14.68 -29.43 -14.86
N LYS A 277 -14.87 -30.01 -16.05
CA LYS A 277 -13.79 -30.52 -16.90
C LYS A 277 -13.24 -29.49 -17.90
N THR A 278 -13.66 -28.22 -17.81
CA THR A 278 -13.14 -27.18 -18.71
C THR A 278 -11.71 -26.79 -18.34
N THR A 279 -10.94 -26.37 -19.33
CA THR A 279 -9.57 -25.87 -19.14
C THR A 279 -9.55 -24.66 -18.20
N GLU A 280 -10.55 -23.78 -18.31
CA GLU A 280 -10.71 -22.58 -17.47
C GLU A 280 -10.96 -22.94 -16.00
N ALA A 281 -11.74 -23.99 -15.72
CA ALA A 281 -11.99 -24.45 -14.36
C ALA A 281 -10.73 -25.04 -13.71
N LYS A 282 -9.93 -25.76 -14.50
CA LYS A 282 -8.63 -26.27 -14.07
C LYS A 282 -7.67 -25.13 -13.71
N ASP A 283 -7.59 -24.09 -14.55
CA ASP A 283 -6.72 -22.94 -14.32
C ASP A 283 -7.18 -22.14 -13.09
N LYS A 284 -8.48 -21.91 -12.95
CA LYS A 284 -9.07 -21.27 -11.77
C LYS A 284 -8.80 -22.05 -10.49
N MET A 285 -8.90 -23.38 -10.53
CA MET A 285 -8.60 -24.23 -9.37
C MET A 285 -7.12 -24.11 -8.96
N VAL A 286 -6.20 -24.00 -9.90
CA VAL A 286 -4.77 -23.76 -9.61
C VAL A 286 -4.57 -22.41 -8.93
N GLU A 287 -5.20 -21.34 -9.43
CA GLU A 287 -5.16 -20.00 -8.83
C GLU A 287 -5.72 -19.99 -7.41
N ILE A 288 -6.90 -20.59 -7.19
CA ILE A 288 -7.57 -20.68 -5.88
C ILE A 288 -6.70 -21.41 -4.86
N ASN A 289 -6.07 -22.53 -5.26
CA ASN A 289 -5.17 -23.29 -4.40
C ASN A 289 -3.92 -22.48 -4.03
N ARG A 290 -3.32 -21.78 -5.00
CA ARG A 290 -2.15 -20.92 -4.74
C ARG A 290 -2.50 -19.78 -3.79
N ALA A 291 -3.62 -19.10 -4.00
CA ALA A 291 -4.08 -18.02 -3.13
C ALA A 291 -4.29 -18.49 -1.68
N TYR A 292 -4.95 -19.65 -1.49
CA TYR A 292 -5.18 -20.20 -0.16
C TYR A 292 -3.88 -20.63 0.54
N GLN A 293 -2.97 -21.31 -0.17
CA GLN A 293 -1.68 -21.72 0.38
C GLN A 293 -0.81 -20.52 0.75
N PHE A 294 -0.84 -19.47 -0.06
CA PHE A 294 -0.14 -18.23 0.25
C PHE A 294 -0.66 -17.60 1.56
N LEU A 295 -1.98 -17.43 1.71
CA LEU A 295 -2.57 -16.89 2.95
C LEU A 295 -2.27 -17.77 4.18
N LYS A 296 -2.21 -19.09 3.99
CA LYS A 296 -1.77 -20.02 5.04
C LYS A 296 -0.30 -19.82 5.42
N SER A 297 0.59 -19.64 4.44
CA SER A 297 2.03 -19.45 4.68
C SER A 297 2.37 -18.18 5.47
N ILE A 298 1.50 -17.17 5.44
CA ILE A 298 1.64 -15.91 6.19
C ILE A 298 0.80 -15.87 7.48
N ASN A 299 0.32 -17.03 7.95
CA ASN A 299 -0.48 -17.20 9.17
C ASN A 299 -1.80 -16.40 9.19
N LYS A 300 -2.43 -16.16 8.04
CA LYS A 300 -3.81 -15.63 7.96
C LYS A 300 -4.86 -16.73 8.09
N VAL A 301 -4.45 -17.97 7.93
CA VAL A 301 -5.26 -19.17 8.11
C VAL A 301 -4.49 -20.11 9.04
N ASN A 302 -5.07 -20.40 10.20
CA ASN A 302 -4.51 -21.36 11.16
C ASN A 302 -4.80 -22.80 10.73
#